data_AF-A0A969JXX4-F1
#
_entry.id   AF-A0A969JXX4-F1
#
_cell.length_a   1.000
_cell.length_b   1.000
_cell.length_c   1.000
_cell.angle_alpha   90.00
_cell.angle_beta   90.00
_cell.angle_gamma   90.00
#
_symmetry.space_group_name_H-M   'P 1'
#
loop_
_entity.id
_entity.type
_entity.pdbx_description
1 polymer ?
#
loop_
_entity_poly.entity_id
_entity_poly.type
_entity_poly.pdbx_seq_one_letter_code
_entity_poly.pdbx_strand_id
1 'polypeptide(L)' 'MGLPIAQKFIEMHGGRIWVESEVGQGSTFYFNLPQYETGPMPPESQHITKEVPPLTWR' A
#
# COMPACT_ATOMS: atom_id res chain seq x y z
N MET A 1 -6.21 1.26 20.48
CA MET A 1 -5.16 0.26 20.18
C MET A 1 -4.62 0.32 18.76
N GLY A 2 -5.40 0.69 17.73
CA GLY A 2 -4.92 0.68 16.33
C GLY A 2 -3.97 1.82 15.93
N LEU A 3 -4.16 3.03 16.48
CA LEU A 3 -3.41 4.21 16.04
C LEU A 3 -1.88 4.12 16.28
N PRO A 4 -1.38 3.63 17.42
CA PRO A 4 0.06 3.45 17.61
C PRO A 4 0.68 2.43 16.65
N ILE A 5 -0.10 1.41 16.26
CA ILE A 5 0.32 0.40 15.28
C ILE A 5 0.45 1.06 13.91
N ALA A 6 -0.59 1.78 13.47
CA ALA A 6 -0.59 2.52 12.21
C ALA A 6 0.56 3.53 12.15
N GLN A 7 0.77 4.30 13.22
CA GLN A 7 1.87 5.25 13.33
C GLN A 7 3.22 4.56 13.13
N LYS A 8 3.46 3.43 13.81
CA LYS A 8 4.71 2.69 13.67
C LYS A 8 4.92 2.21 12.23
N PHE A 9 3.88 1.69 11.57
CA PHE A 9 3.97 1.29 10.17
C PHE A 9 4.30 2.46 9.25
N ILE A 10 3.61 3.58 9.38
CA ILE A 10 3.83 4.76 8.53
C ILE A 10 5.25 5.29 8.71
N GLU A 11 5.73 5.41 9.94
CA GLU A 11 7.10 5.87 10.25
C GLU A 11 8.16 4.91 9.69
N MET A 12 7.97 3.59 9.80
CA MET A 12 8.89 2.59 9.25
C MET A 12 9.02 2.67 7.72
N HIS A 13 7.97 3.13 7.02
CA HIS A 13 7.99 3.32 5.57
C HIS A 13 8.47 4.73 5.16
N GLY A 14 9.00 5.53 6.10
CA GLY A 14 9.47 6.89 5.83
C GLY A 14 8.34 7.91 5.64
N GLY A 15 7.12 7.56 6.04
CA GLY A 15 5.97 8.44 6.03
C GLY A 15 5.79 9.26 7.30
N ARG A 16 4.72 10.04 7.34
CA ARG A 16 4.30 10.85 8.49
C ARG A 16 2.80 10.71 8.71
N ILE A 17 2.35 10.74 9.96
CA ILE A 17 0.94 10.82 10.37
C ILE A 17 0.73 12.05 11.27
N TRP A 18 -0.42 12.73 11.14
CA TRP A 18 -0.84 13.83 12.01
C TRP A 18 -2.37 13.88 12.12
N VAL A 19 -2.88 14.73 13.01
CA VAL A 19 -4.32 14.86 13.27
C VAL A 19 -4.72 16.32 13.35
N GLU A 20 -5.87 16.64 12.79
CA GLU A 20 -6.59 17.89 13.02
C GLU A 20 -7.85 17.54 13.81
N SER A 21 -8.15 18.27 14.89
CA SER A 21 -9.31 17.96 15.72
C SER A 21 -9.91 19.22 16.31
N GLU A 22 -11.24 19.25 16.32
CA GLU A 22 -12.04 20.30 16.93
C GLU A 22 -13.06 19.68 17.90
N VAL A 23 -13.12 20.25 19.10
CA VAL A 23 -13.99 19.76 20.18
C VAL A 23 -15.45 19.82 19.74
N GLY A 24 -16.14 18.68 19.80
CA GLY A 24 -17.53 18.55 19.39
C GLY A 24 -17.74 18.36 17.88
N GLN A 25 -16.70 18.50 17.05
CA GLN A 25 -16.75 18.22 15.60
C GLN A 25 -16.04 16.92 15.23
N GLY A 26 -15.09 16.47 16.05
CA GLY A 26 -14.35 15.22 15.87
C GLY A 26 -12.89 15.43 15.48
N SER A 27 -12.32 14.45 14.79
CA SER A 27 -10.90 14.43 14.39
C SER A 27 -10.72 13.87 12.99
N THR A 28 -9.81 14.45 12.21
CA THR A 28 -9.36 13.95 10.91
C THR A 28 -7.88 13.59 10.99
N PHE A 29 -7.57 12.34 10.65
CA PHE A 29 -6.21 11.81 10.63
C PHE A 29 -5.68 11.81 9.21
N TYR A 30 -4.49 12.36 9.04
CA TYR A 30 -3.82 12.46 7.75
C TYR A 30 -2.50 11.70 7.81
N PHE A 31 -2.10 11.11 6.69
CA PHE A 31 -0.79 10.51 6.55
C PHE A 31 -0.24 10.64 5.13
N ASN A 32 1.07 10.53 5.00
CA ASN A 32 1.73 10.36 3.72
C ASN A 32 2.68 9.16 3.76
N LEU A 33 2.95 8.60 2.59
CA LEU A 33 3.95 7.55 2.38
C LEU A 33 4.77 7.95 1.16
N PRO A 34 6.10 7.74 1.18
CA PRO A 34 6.93 7.86 -0.02
C PRO A 34 6.40 6.92 -1.10
N GLN A 35 6.17 7.45 -2.29
CA GLN A 35 5.86 6.63 -3.45
C GLN A 35 7.17 6.01 -3.95
N TYR A 36 7.26 4.69 -3.92
CA TYR A 36 8.32 4.03 -4.66
C TYR A 36 8.04 4.24 -6.14
N GLU A 37 8.97 4.87 -6.85
CA GLU A 37 8.95 4.83 -8.29
C GLU A 37 9.05 3.37 -8.71
N THR A 38 7.94 2.79 -9.14
CA THR A 38 8.03 1.68 -10.07
C THR A 38 8.72 2.28 -11.28
N GLY A 39 10.03 2.06 -11.42
CA GLY A 39 10.74 2.33 -12.67
C GLY A 39 9.94 1.75 -13.84
N PRO A 40 10.17 2.19 -15.09
CA PRO A 40 9.38 1.77 -16.22
C PRO A 40 9.21 0.26 -16.18
N MET A 41 7.97 -0.19 -15.97
CA MET A 41 7.64 -1.61 -15.85
C MET A 41 8.24 -2.28 -17.08
N PRO A 42 9.14 -3.27 -16.93
CA PRO A 42 9.72 -3.95 -18.08
C PRO A 42 8.57 -4.45 -18.96
N PRO A 43 8.59 -4.18 -20.28
CA PRO A 43 7.48 -4.53 -21.18
C PRO A 43 7.13 -6.03 -21.16
N GLU A 44 8.03 -6.88 -20.65
CA GLU A 44 7.84 -8.33 -20.49
C GLU A 44 6.81 -8.76 -19.44
N SER A 45 6.35 -7.86 -18.55
CA SER A 45 5.36 -8.21 -17.52
C SER A 45 3.91 -8.28 -18.05
N GLN A 46 3.68 -8.01 -19.34
CA GLN A 46 2.36 -8.06 -19.98
C GLN A 46 1.94 -9.45 -20.51
N HIS A 47 2.74 -10.51 -20.30
CA HIS A 47 2.48 -11.84 -20.88
C HIS A 47 2.35 -13.01 -19.87
N ILE A 48 1.71 -12.79 -18.70
CA ILE A 48 1.26 -13.91 -17.84
C ILE A 48 -0.17 -14.32 -18.24
N THR A 49 -0.32 -14.72 -19.50
CA THR A 49 -1.37 -15.63 -19.96
C THR A 49 -0.74 -16.59 -20.96
N LYS A 50 0.24 -17.38 -20.51
CA LYS A 50 0.62 -18.59 -21.24
C LYS A 50 -0.22 -19.72 -20.65
N GLU A 51 -1.16 -20.14 -21.47
CA GLU A 51 -2.11 -21.25 -21.32
C GLU A 51 -1.64 -22.32 -20.33
N VAL A 52 -2.48 -22.61 -19.32
CA VAL A 52 -2.34 -23.81 -18.49
C VAL A 52 -2.50 -25.00 -19.43
N PRO A 53 -1.48 -25.83 -19.68
CA PRO A 53 -1.67 -27.02 -20.51
C PRO A 53 -2.75 -27.89 -19.85
N PRO A 54 -3.63 -28.56 -20.64
CA PRO A 54 -4.62 -29.44 -20.06
C PRO A 54 -3.91 -30.49 -19.21
N LEU A 55 -4.27 -30.58 -17.92
CA LEU A 55 -3.84 -31.69 -17.07
C LEU A 55 -4.39 -32.98 -17.68
N THR A 56 -3.57 -33.69 -18.46
CA THR A 56 -3.86 -35.06 -18.85
C THR A 56 -3.47 -35.94 -17.68
N TRP A 57 -4.44 -36.27 -16.82
CA TRP A 57 -4.23 -37.33 -15.83
C TRP A 57 -4.33 -38.68 -16.57
N ARG A 58 -3.20 -39.39 -16.67
CA ARG A 58 -3.16 -40.83 -16.94
C ARG A 58 -2.66 -41.54 -15.68
#